data_AF-A0A5T1DFD2-F1
#
_entry.id   AF-A0A5T1DFD2-F1
#
_cell.length_a   1.000
_cell.length_b   1.000
_cell.length_c   1.000
_cell.angle_alpha   90.00
_cell.angle_beta   90.00
_cell.angle_gamma   90.00
#
_symmetry.space_group_name_H-M   'P 1'
#
loop_
_entity.id
_entity.type
_entity.pdbx_description
1 polymer ?
#
loop_
_entity_poly.entity_id
_entity_poly.type
_entity_poly.pdbx_seq_one_letter_code
_entity_poly.pdbx_strand_id
1 'polypeptide(L)'
;MREENNFNKNLKALSGFEYNNLRKKLEDLKELREFTFTQGKDNLDINIIKKRNLKKMYQDPIKELEKNLEYFKDFARYPVLFFYGFGNGILYKILLQNQALKRIIIFEKELELIFLALNFIDFSKDLSLGRLIILHHDDINLPKMDKVFRLIGDLFYRSYSLHIANDFYEHYKEDILKLNKLNMQTIKNHNLMHGNDPKDAMQGIEQFVYNLPQMITHPSYKELLSKRKGISDTAIIVSTGPSLTKQLPLLKKYASKATIFCADSSYPILAKHGIKPDYVCMLERDEIVAECFNNDFKDFDKDIIFLVASLVHKKTISYLEKNQRKYILIIKGQPFARYLELDDYGYINAGMSVSHMAYELAENLGHENIILIGQDLAYAKDGQTHSQGFIHANLHNGDYERDLDKFSTTAYGGNGKVQSSEIWTLFRQIFENFIAFSKSKTYNCTEGGARIESAIEKPFKELCEDLLKNKKDKKFKKLQVLNTKEQVKLGLKIYQKIKKNMNLSLNFKKECKKVQKQIYNLTHGKNKLSLEQINQNIDKIKEKLSNKKYLFLQEILGPTLHHEQSILTPLYLKDIKDESDKQNKLFAWIYAHESLMENIIELLEAQDKRLKIAILPLQDFLEKKKAL
;
A
#
# COMPACT_ATOMS: atom_id res chain seq x y z
N MET A 1 3.64 28.39 40.82
CA MET A 1 3.28 27.36 39.82
C MET A 1 4.09 26.12 40.16
N ARG A 2 3.47 25.00 40.52
CA ARG A 2 4.21 23.74 40.74
C ARG A 2 4.78 23.32 39.38
N GLU A 3 6.09 23.15 39.28
CA GLU A 3 6.72 22.60 38.08
C GLU A 3 6.08 21.24 37.78
N GLU A 4 5.58 21.10 36.56
CA GLU A 4 4.93 19.87 36.12
C GLU A 4 5.98 18.77 35.97
N ASN A 5 5.79 17.65 36.69
CA ASN A 5 6.66 16.46 36.59
C ASN A 5 6.76 15.98 35.12
N ASN A 6 7.97 15.61 34.68
CA ASN A 6 8.29 15.08 33.35
C ASN A 6 7.26 14.08 32.84
N PHE A 7 6.81 13.16 33.70
CA PHE A 7 5.82 12.16 33.33
C PHE A 7 4.51 12.78 32.82
N ASN A 8 3.96 13.78 33.52
CA ASN A 8 2.71 14.43 33.11
C ASN A 8 2.88 15.19 31.79
N LYS A 9 4.01 15.85 31.57
CA LYS A 9 4.31 16.52 30.30
C LYS A 9 4.38 15.52 29.15
N ASN A 10 5.08 14.41 29.35
CA ASN A 10 5.22 13.34 28.37
C ASN A 10 3.89 12.66 28.07
N LEU A 11 3.11 12.36 29.10
CA LEU A 11 1.82 11.71 28.98
C LEU A 11 0.82 12.58 28.20
N LYS A 12 0.84 13.90 28.42
CA LYS A 12 0.07 14.87 27.62
C LYS A 12 0.55 14.92 26.17
N ALA A 13 1.85 14.82 25.94
CA ALA A 13 2.44 14.82 24.60
C ALA A 13 2.19 13.53 23.80
N LEU A 14 1.95 12.39 24.48
CA LEU A 14 1.43 11.14 23.91
C LEU A 14 -0.03 11.32 23.44
N SER A 15 -0.19 12.15 22.41
CA SER A 15 -1.46 12.60 21.86
C SER A 15 -1.79 11.89 20.54
N GLY A 16 -3.08 11.83 20.22
CA GLY A 16 -3.59 11.14 19.04
C GLY A 16 -4.17 9.75 19.33
N PHE A 17 -5.06 9.30 18.44
CA PHE A 17 -5.78 8.02 18.58
C PHE A 17 -4.83 6.82 18.73
N GLU A 18 -3.67 6.91 18.09
CA GLU A 18 -2.64 5.87 18.08
C GLU A 18 -2.03 5.58 19.46
N TYR A 19 -2.10 6.51 20.41
CA TYR A 19 -1.52 6.35 21.75
C TYR A 19 -2.56 6.09 22.85
N ASN A 20 -3.86 6.03 22.50
CA ASN A 20 -4.92 5.91 23.51
C ASN A 20 -4.75 4.69 24.42
N ASN A 21 -4.38 3.53 23.86
CA ASN A 21 -4.17 2.31 24.64
C ASN A 21 -2.96 2.44 25.59
N LEU A 22 -1.81 2.84 25.04
CA LEU A 22 -0.59 3.03 25.82
C LEU A 22 -0.77 4.09 26.92
N ARG A 23 -1.39 5.24 26.60
CA ARG A 23 -1.63 6.31 27.58
C ARG A 23 -2.49 5.81 28.74
N LYS A 24 -3.58 5.10 28.44
CA LYS A 24 -4.44 4.50 29.46
C LYS A 24 -3.67 3.51 30.35
N LYS A 25 -2.88 2.62 29.74
CA LYS A 25 -2.02 1.67 30.48
C LYS A 25 -1.03 2.38 31.41
N LEU A 26 -0.43 3.47 30.96
CA LEU A 26 0.50 4.28 31.75
C LEU A 26 -0.22 5.05 32.89
N GLU A 27 -1.42 5.56 32.64
CA GLU A 27 -2.27 6.22 33.66
C GLU A 27 -2.73 5.25 34.75
N ASP A 28 -3.03 3.99 34.36
CA ASP A 28 -3.48 2.94 35.27
C ASP A 28 -2.33 2.31 36.09
N LEU A 29 -1.07 2.63 35.77
CA LEU A 29 0.11 2.09 36.46
C LEU A 29 0.34 2.81 37.80
N LYS A 30 0.00 2.12 38.90
CA LYS A 30 0.05 2.69 40.26
C LYS A 30 1.39 2.49 40.98
N GLU A 31 2.10 1.42 40.66
CA GLU A 31 3.34 1.05 41.32
C GLU A 31 4.26 0.28 40.36
N LEU A 32 5.57 0.31 40.61
CA LEU A 32 6.54 -0.49 39.89
C LEU A 32 6.67 -1.86 40.56
N ARG A 33 6.29 -2.94 39.89
CA ARG A 33 6.30 -4.31 40.43
C ARG A 33 7.49 -5.13 39.94
N GLU A 34 7.89 -4.93 38.70
CA GLU A 34 8.96 -5.70 38.07
C GLU A 34 10.32 -5.00 38.17
N PHE A 35 10.32 -3.66 38.20
CA PHE A 35 11.53 -2.85 38.15
C PHE A 35 11.67 -1.89 39.33
N THR A 36 12.92 -1.59 39.67
CA THR A 36 13.32 -0.46 40.52
C THR A 36 14.47 0.28 39.85
N PHE A 37 14.87 1.43 40.39
CA PHE A 37 15.99 2.18 39.85
C PHE A 37 16.91 2.70 40.95
N THR A 38 18.13 3.04 40.57
CA THR A 38 19.11 3.75 41.38
C THR A 38 19.63 4.93 40.58
N GLN A 39 19.87 6.06 41.25
CA GLN A 39 20.48 7.23 40.65
C GLN A 39 21.75 7.58 41.43
N GLY A 40 22.86 7.72 40.73
CA GLY A 40 24.13 8.16 41.29
C GLY A 40 24.15 9.67 41.57
N LYS A 41 25.34 10.21 41.82
CA LYS A 41 25.51 11.67 42.00
C LYS A 41 25.33 12.44 40.68
N ASP A 42 25.68 11.80 39.56
CA ASP A 42 25.45 12.34 38.23
C ASP A 42 24.00 12.04 37.81
N ASN A 43 23.33 13.03 37.22
CA ASN A 43 21.99 12.87 36.67
C ASN A 43 21.94 11.89 35.49
N LEU A 44 23.08 11.60 34.87
CA LEU A 44 23.21 10.61 33.81
C LEU A 44 23.43 9.18 34.35
N ASP A 45 23.81 9.03 35.63
CA ASP A 45 24.06 7.74 36.27
C ASP A 45 22.76 7.12 36.80
N ILE A 46 21.84 6.79 35.89
CA ILE A 46 20.56 6.15 36.20
C ILE A 46 20.61 4.69 35.75
N ASN A 47 20.46 3.78 36.70
CA ASN A 47 20.38 2.34 36.44
C ASN A 47 19.00 1.78 36.80
N ILE A 48 18.53 0.82 36.01
CA ILE A 48 17.26 0.12 36.22
C ILE A 48 17.59 -1.31 36.63
N ILE A 49 16.90 -1.84 37.64
CA ILE A 49 17.16 -3.16 38.22
C ILE A 49 15.87 -3.97 38.16
N LYS A 50 15.93 -5.17 37.56
CA LYS A 50 14.81 -6.12 37.59
C LYS A 50 14.73 -6.76 38.97
N LYS A 51 13.63 -6.56 39.69
CA LYS A 51 13.50 -6.95 41.11
C LYS A 51 13.67 -8.45 41.33
N ARG A 52 13.11 -9.28 40.44
CA ARG A 52 13.06 -10.74 40.61
C ARG A 52 14.44 -11.40 40.71
N ASN A 53 15.44 -10.91 39.98
CA ASN A 53 16.78 -11.51 39.93
C ASN A 53 17.90 -10.50 40.20
N LEU A 54 17.55 -9.27 40.62
CA LEU A 54 18.47 -8.16 40.85
C LEU A 54 19.38 -7.85 39.65
N LYS A 55 18.98 -8.27 38.44
CA LYS A 55 19.76 -8.01 37.22
C LYS A 55 19.68 -6.51 36.92
N LYS A 56 20.83 -5.85 36.95
CA LYS A 56 20.98 -4.48 36.49
C LYS A 56 20.87 -4.42 34.98
N MET A 57 20.26 -3.36 34.48
CA MET A 57 20.13 -3.10 33.05
C MET A 57 21.47 -2.69 32.44
N TYR A 58 22.24 -1.90 33.18
CA TYR A 58 23.58 -1.46 32.83
C TYR A 58 24.56 -1.97 33.90
N GLN A 59 25.75 -2.40 33.50
CA GLN A 59 26.86 -2.63 34.43
C GLN A 59 27.45 -1.29 34.92
N ASP A 60 27.63 -0.35 33.98
CA ASP A 60 28.13 1.00 34.23
C ASP A 60 27.39 1.97 33.30
N PRO A 61 26.33 2.66 33.77
CA PRO A 61 25.45 3.48 32.93
C PRO A 61 26.19 4.53 32.11
N ILE A 62 27.19 5.20 32.69
CA ILE A 62 27.92 6.28 32.02
C ILE A 62 28.85 5.69 30.95
N LYS A 63 29.64 4.67 31.26
CA LYS A 63 30.56 4.06 30.28
C LYS A 63 29.82 3.45 29.10
N GLU A 64 28.68 2.80 29.36
CA GLU A 64 27.85 2.23 28.29
C GLU A 64 27.19 3.31 27.44
N LEU A 65 26.77 4.43 28.05
CA LEU A 65 26.29 5.59 27.31
C LEU A 65 27.37 6.16 26.40
N GLU A 66 28.60 6.37 26.91
CA GLU A 66 29.74 6.85 26.12
C GLU A 66 30.05 5.93 24.93
N LYS A 67 30.11 4.61 25.17
CA LYS A 67 30.31 3.60 24.12
C LYS A 67 29.21 3.66 23.05
N ASN A 68 27.95 3.78 23.46
CA ASN A 68 26.83 3.90 22.53
C ASN A 68 26.90 5.20 21.72
N LEU A 69 27.22 6.33 22.35
CA LEU A 69 27.36 7.61 21.66
C LEU A 69 28.50 7.57 20.63
N GLU A 70 29.61 6.91 20.92
CA GLU A 70 30.69 6.70 19.94
C GLU A 70 30.21 5.91 18.74
N TYR A 71 29.51 4.78 18.96
CA TYR A 71 28.93 3.97 17.90
C TYR A 71 27.93 4.75 17.03
N PHE A 72 27.09 5.59 17.64
CA PHE A 72 26.06 6.34 16.91
C PHE A 72 26.59 7.59 16.18
N LYS A 73 27.88 7.93 16.29
CA LYS A 73 28.50 8.98 15.45
C LYS A 73 28.40 8.65 13.96
N ASP A 74 28.56 7.39 13.60
CA ASP A 74 28.45 6.91 12.21
C ASP A 74 27.01 7.05 11.64
N PHE A 75 26.03 7.36 12.49
CA PHE A 75 24.62 7.52 12.13
C PHE A 75 24.18 9.00 12.06
N ALA A 76 25.12 9.95 12.10
CA ALA A 76 24.82 11.39 12.13
C ALA A 76 23.92 11.88 10.98
N ARG A 77 23.92 11.19 9.84
CA ARG A 77 23.10 11.53 8.65
C ARG A 77 21.81 10.73 8.54
N TYR A 78 21.57 9.77 9.43
CA TYR A 78 20.38 8.91 9.38
C TYR A 78 19.15 9.69 9.82
N PRO A 79 18.10 9.77 8.97
CA PRO A 79 16.89 10.48 9.33
C PRO A 79 16.02 9.69 10.31
N VAL A 80 16.16 8.36 10.38
CA VAL A 80 15.38 7.50 11.26
C VAL A 80 16.24 6.39 11.85
N LEU A 81 16.06 6.10 13.13
CA LEU A 81 16.67 4.98 13.84
C LEU A 81 15.60 4.13 14.54
N PHE A 82 15.81 2.81 14.61
CA PHE A 82 14.88 1.86 15.22
C PHE A 82 15.55 1.14 16.38
N PHE A 83 14.85 1.06 17.51
CA PHE A 83 15.38 0.45 18.72
C PHE A 83 14.40 -0.56 19.32
N TYR A 84 14.93 -1.68 19.79
CA TYR A 84 14.24 -2.53 20.76
C TYR A 84 14.78 -2.23 22.16
N GLY A 85 13.88 -1.81 23.04
CA GLY A 85 14.16 -1.39 24.40
C GLY A 85 14.23 0.13 24.55
N PHE A 86 13.61 0.67 25.59
CA PHE A 86 13.63 2.10 25.91
C PHE A 86 14.68 2.45 26.97
N GLY A 87 15.04 1.48 27.81
CA GLY A 87 16.06 1.64 28.84
C GLY A 87 15.76 2.80 29.80
N ASN A 88 16.79 3.56 30.18
CA ASN A 88 16.62 4.77 31.01
C ASN A 88 16.29 6.05 30.20
N GLY A 89 16.16 5.96 28.87
CA GLY A 89 15.82 7.08 27.99
C GLY A 89 16.96 8.05 27.64
N ILE A 90 18.08 8.08 28.38
CA ILE A 90 19.12 9.12 28.25
C ILE A 90 19.73 9.15 26.84
N LEU A 91 20.09 7.98 26.30
CA LEU A 91 20.67 7.85 24.96
C LEU A 91 19.79 8.56 23.91
N TYR A 92 18.49 8.30 23.93
CA TYR A 92 17.57 8.85 22.93
C TYR A 92 17.44 10.36 23.03
N LYS A 93 17.48 10.91 24.24
CA LYS A 93 17.43 12.37 24.41
C LYS A 93 18.64 13.06 23.78
N ILE A 94 19.82 12.45 23.91
CA ILE A 94 21.05 12.96 23.31
C ILE A 94 21.01 12.80 21.78
N LEU A 95 20.64 11.63 21.28
CA LEU A 95 20.52 11.40 19.83
C LEU A 95 19.53 12.37 19.15
N LEU A 96 18.42 12.70 19.81
CA LEU A 96 17.42 13.65 19.33
C LEU A 96 17.92 15.11 19.27
N GLN A 97 19.08 15.44 19.82
CA GLN A 97 19.69 16.76 19.62
C GLN A 97 20.14 16.97 18.16
N ASN A 98 20.46 15.87 17.46
CA ASN A 98 20.79 15.92 16.03
C ASN A 98 19.56 16.30 15.19
N GLN A 99 19.63 17.42 14.47
CA GLN A 99 18.54 17.93 13.63
C GLN A 99 18.34 17.13 12.33
N ALA A 100 19.35 16.37 11.89
CA ALA A 100 19.22 15.45 10.77
C ALA A 100 18.36 14.24 11.14
N LEU A 101 18.42 13.79 12.39
CA LEU A 101 17.59 12.71 12.92
C LEU A 101 16.15 13.20 13.09
N LYS A 102 15.30 12.78 12.16
CA LYS A 102 13.88 13.12 12.12
C LYS A 102 13.06 12.28 13.07
N ARG A 103 13.37 10.99 13.23
CA ARG A 103 12.59 10.08 14.09
C ARG A 103 13.46 9.03 14.79
N ILE A 104 13.09 8.69 16.02
CA ILE A 104 13.50 7.47 16.72
C ILE A 104 12.23 6.66 16.96
N ILE A 105 12.24 5.40 16.54
CA ILE A 105 11.15 4.44 16.76
C ILE A 105 11.61 3.43 17.80
N ILE A 106 10.91 3.36 18.92
CA ILE A 106 11.24 2.48 20.04
C ILE A 106 10.14 1.43 20.19
N PHE A 107 10.54 0.17 20.21
CA PHE A 107 9.70 -0.95 20.57
C PHE A 107 10.03 -1.38 21.99
N GLU A 108 9.05 -1.38 22.88
CA GLU A 108 9.24 -1.74 24.28
C GLU A 108 8.17 -2.72 24.73
N LYS A 109 8.60 -3.81 25.36
CA LYS A 109 7.71 -4.85 25.88
C LYS A 109 7.20 -4.54 27.27
N GLU A 110 8.04 -3.94 28.10
CA GLU A 110 7.74 -3.72 29.52
C GLU A 110 7.18 -2.31 29.73
N LEU A 111 5.89 -2.24 30.08
CA LEU A 111 5.21 -0.98 30.36
C LEU A 111 5.90 -0.14 31.44
N GLU A 112 6.43 -0.78 32.49
CA GLU A 112 7.19 -0.12 33.56
C GLU A 112 8.46 0.57 33.05
N LEU A 113 9.12 0.04 32.02
CA LEU A 113 10.31 0.67 31.45
C LEU A 113 9.94 1.95 30.67
N ILE A 114 8.81 1.94 29.95
CA ILE A 114 8.26 3.15 29.33
C ILE A 114 7.95 4.19 30.41
N PHE A 115 7.24 3.77 31.46
CA PHE A 115 6.89 4.65 32.57
C PHE A 115 8.14 5.28 33.21
N LEU A 116 9.16 4.49 33.52
CA LEU A 116 10.42 4.97 34.12
C LEU A 116 11.13 5.98 33.22
N ALA A 117 11.34 5.67 31.93
CA ALA A 117 11.99 6.57 31.00
C ALA A 117 11.26 7.93 30.87
N LEU A 118 9.92 7.92 30.84
CA LEU A 118 9.11 9.13 30.79
C LEU A 118 9.07 9.90 32.12
N ASN A 119 9.44 9.30 33.25
CA ASN A 119 9.66 10.02 34.51
C ASN A 119 11.05 10.65 34.56
N PHE A 120 12.08 9.93 34.09
CA PHE A 120 13.46 10.40 34.13
C PHE A 120 13.70 11.59 33.21
N ILE A 121 13.15 11.56 31.99
CA ILE A 121 13.49 12.50 30.93
C ILE A 121 12.24 13.17 30.34
N ASP A 122 12.29 14.49 30.13
CA ASP A 122 11.28 15.24 29.39
C ASP A 122 11.45 15.04 27.86
N PHE A 123 10.56 14.24 27.27
CA PHE A 123 10.42 14.01 25.83
C PHE A 123 9.22 14.74 25.22
N SER A 124 8.54 15.61 25.96
CA SER A 124 7.23 16.15 25.56
C SER A 124 7.27 16.83 24.19
N LYS A 125 8.32 17.59 23.91
CA LYS A 125 8.57 18.21 22.59
C LYS A 125 8.78 17.17 21.49
N ASP A 126 9.61 16.16 21.75
CA ASP A 126 9.99 15.15 20.76
C ASP A 126 8.80 14.22 20.43
N LEU A 127 7.98 13.88 21.43
CA LEU A 127 6.72 13.14 21.27
C LEU A 127 5.70 13.96 20.47
N SER A 128 5.48 15.23 20.85
CA SER A 128 4.50 16.10 20.18
C SER A 128 4.84 16.35 18.71
N LEU A 129 6.12 16.41 18.36
CA LEU A 129 6.60 16.56 16.99
C LEU A 129 6.69 15.22 16.22
N GLY A 130 6.39 14.10 16.87
CA GLY A 130 6.56 12.75 16.31
C GLY A 130 8.01 12.37 16.01
N ARG A 131 8.98 13.06 16.64
CA ARG A 131 10.42 12.72 16.56
C ARG A 131 10.75 11.51 17.43
N LEU A 132 9.97 11.26 18.47
CA LEU A 132 10.02 10.02 19.24
C LEU A 132 8.69 9.28 19.06
N ILE A 133 8.76 8.03 18.60
CA ILE A 133 7.60 7.14 18.45
C ILE A 133 7.81 5.93 19.35
N ILE A 134 6.87 5.67 20.25
CA ILE A 134 6.94 4.56 21.21
C ILE A 134 5.86 3.53 20.84
N LEU A 135 6.25 2.28 20.69
CA LEU A 135 5.36 1.17 20.37
C LEU A 135 5.47 0.13 21.47
N HIS A 136 4.43 0.06 22.29
CA HIS A 136 4.31 -1.01 23.27
C HIS A 136 3.98 -2.33 22.58
N HIS A 137 4.54 -3.44 23.06
CA HIS A 137 4.43 -4.76 22.44
C HIS A 137 2.99 -5.14 22.04
N ASP A 138 2.01 -4.91 22.92
CA ASP A 138 0.60 -5.24 22.67
C ASP A 138 -0.05 -4.45 21.53
N ASP A 139 0.53 -3.29 21.15
CA ASP A 139 0.02 -2.44 20.08
C ASP A 139 0.67 -2.77 18.72
N ILE A 140 1.62 -3.71 18.69
CA ILE A 140 2.36 -4.09 17.48
C ILE A 140 1.52 -5.09 16.67
N ASN A 141 0.99 -4.61 15.56
CA ASN A 141 0.34 -5.42 14.53
C ASN A 141 0.62 -4.81 13.15
N LEU A 142 0.27 -5.54 12.09
CA LEU A 142 0.58 -5.10 10.73
C LEU A 142 -0.03 -3.73 10.36
N PRO A 143 -1.32 -3.43 10.63
CA PRO A 143 -1.86 -2.09 10.37
C PRO A 143 -1.13 -0.96 11.08
N LYS A 144 -0.71 -1.19 12.34
CA LYS A 144 0.08 -0.22 13.10
C LYS A 144 1.46 -0.02 12.46
N MET A 145 2.11 -1.13 12.07
CA MET A 145 3.43 -1.08 11.46
C MET A 145 3.42 -0.41 10.09
N ASP A 146 2.42 -0.70 9.26
CA ASP A 146 2.21 -0.02 7.96
C ASP A 146 2.19 1.50 8.14
N LYS A 147 1.40 2.02 9.09
CA LYS A 147 1.37 3.46 9.42
C LYS A 147 2.73 4.01 9.85
N VAL A 148 3.41 3.31 10.76
CA VAL A 148 4.72 3.73 11.28
C VAL A 148 5.74 3.82 10.15
N PHE A 149 5.83 2.80 9.30
CA PHE A 149 6.76 2.79 8.18
C PHE A 149 6.43 3.87 7.14
N ARG A 150 5.14 4.15 6.86
CA ARG A 150 4.75 5.28 5.97
C ARG A 150 5.25 6.64 6.45
N LEU A 151 5.41 6.85 7.77
CA LEU A 151 5.94 8.12 8.32
C LEU A 151 7.45 8.33 8.08
N ILE A 152 8.16 7.26 7.74
CA ILE A 152 9.62 7.24 7.51
C ILE A 152 9.94 7.65 6.07
N GLY A 153 9.07 7.27 5.13
CA GLY A 153 9.26 7.42 3.70
C GLY A 153 10.03 6.23 3.13
N ASP A 154 9.55 5.71 2.00
CA ASP A 154 9.98 4.40 1.49
C ASP A 154 11.44 4.35 1.03
N LEU A 155 12.05 5.51 0.76
CA LEU A 155 13.44 5.63 0.33
C LEU A 155 14.43 5.10 1.37
N PHE A 156 14.13 5.27 2.67
CA PHE A 156 15.03 4.91 3.76
C PHE A 156 14.87 3.48 4.28
N TYR A 157 14.07 2.64 3.61
CA TYR A 157 13.92 1.26 4.04
C TYR A 157 15.19 0.42 3.88
N ARG A 158 16.06 0.74 2.92
CA ARG A 158 17.36 0.05 2.79
C ARG A 158 18.33 0.36 3.92
N SER A 159 18.12 1.45 4.65
CA SER A 159 18.90 1.79 5.84
C SER A 159 18.28 1.27 7.14
N TYR A 160 17.26 0.41 7.06
CA TYR A 160 16.65 -0.18 8.24
C TYR A 160 17.63 -1.08 8.97
N SER A 161 17.83 -0.78 10.26
CA SER A 161 18.52 -1.62 11.22
C SER A 161 17.79 -1.53 12.56
N LEU A 162 17.47 -2.68 13.16
CA LEU A 162 16.92 -2.75 14.51
C LEU A 162 18.07 -2.81 15.51
N HIS A 163 18.31 -1.70 16.21
CA HIS A 163 19.31 -1.63 17.26
C HIS A 163 18.75 -2.17 18.57
N ILE A 164 19.50 -2.99 19.28
CA ILE A 164 19.13 -3.45 20.62
C ILE A 164 19.75 -2.48 21.63
N ALA A 165 18.94 -1.94 22.55
CA ALA A 165 19.38 -0.85 23.42
C ALA A 165 20.58 -1.21 24.31
N ASN A 166 20.61 -2.44 24.83
CA ASN A 166 21.71 -3.04 25.60
C ASN A 166 21.46 -4.54 25.85
N ASP A 167 22.43 -5.21 26.47
CA ASP A 167 22.45 -6.65 26.73
C ASP A 167 21.35 -7.14 27.69
N PHE A 168 20.67 -6.24 28.41
CA PHE A 168 19.50 -6.61 29.21
C PHE A 168 18.41 -7.25 28.33
N TYR A 169 18.23 -6.72 27.12
CA TYR A 169 17.13 -7.12 26.22
C TYR A 169 17.37 -8.44 25.50
N GLU A 170 18.55 -9.08 25.63
CA GLU A 170 18.81 -10.40 25.05
C GLU A 170 17.80 -11.47 25.50
N HIS A 171 17.21 -11.30 26.69
CA HIS A 171 16.19 -12.20 27.22
C HIS A 171 14.86 -12.15 26.44
N TYR A 172 14.68 -11.11 25.60
CA TYR A 172 13.54 -10.95 24.71
C TYR A 172 13.85 -11.33 23.25
N LYS A 173 14.90 -12.14 23.01
CA LYS A 173 15.37 -12.52 21.67
C LYS A 173 14.26 -13.02 20.74
N GLU A 174 13.33 -13.83 21.23
CA GLU A 174 12.23 -14.32 20.40
C GLU A 174 11.29 -13.21 19.93
N ASP A 175 10.96 -12.27 20.81
CA ASP A 175 10.09 -11.14 20.49
C ASP A 175 10.79 -10.17 19.52
N ILE A 176 12.09 -9.94 19.73
CA ILE A 176 12.96 -9.16 18.84
C ILE A 176 12.96 -9.79 17.43
N LEU A 177 13.13 -11.11 17.33
CA LEU A 177 13.14 -11.81 16.04
C LEU A 177 11.77 -11.73 15.35
N LYS A 178 10.68 -11.92 16.09
CA LYS A 178 9.31 -11.79 15.56
C LYS A 178 9.04 -10.38 15.05
N LEU A 179 9.40 -9.37 15.84
CA LEU A 179 9.28 -7.96 15.45
C LEU A 179 10.11 -7.66 14.20
N ASN A 180 11.38 -8.08 14.18
CA ASN A 180 12.25 -7.81 13.05
C ASN A 180 11.70 -8.45 11.76
N LYS A 181 11.15 -9.66 11.86
CA LYS A 181 10.46 -10.30 10.73
C LYS A 181 9.24 -9.50 10.26
N LEU A 182 8.43 -8.97 11.18
CA LEU A 182 7.28 -8.11 10.85
C LEU A 182 7.71 -6.81 10.18
N ASN A 183 8.76 -6.16 10.68
CA ASN A 183 9.33 -4.95 10.10
C ASN A 183 9.84 -5.20 8.67
N MET A 184 10.62 -6.26 8.47
CA MET A 184 11.12 -6.66 7.15
C MET A 184 9.97 -7.00 6.18
N GLN A 185 8.93 -7.67 6.67
CA GLN A 185 7.74 -7.95 5.86
C GLN A 185 7.01 -6.66 5.46
N THR A 186 6.86 -5.71 6.37
CA THR A 186 6.21 -4.41 6.10
C THR A 186 6.98 -3.62 5.04
N ILE A 187 8.31 -3.55 5.18
CA ILE A 187 9.21 -2.94 4.19
C ILE A 187 9.05 -3.62 2.82
N LYS A 188 9.06 -4.96 2.79
CA LYS A 188 8.91 -5.72 1.55
C LYS A 188 7.57 -5.43 0.88
N ASN A 189 6.48 -5.39 1.64
CA ASN A 189 5.15 -5.07 1.13
C ASN A 189 5.10 -3.67 0.52
N HIS A 190 5.60 -2.66 1.22
CA HIS A 190 5.62 -1.30 0.70
C HIS A 190 6.40 -1.21 -0.62
N ASN A 191 7.56 -1.88 -0.71
CA ASN A 191 8.33 -1.93 -1.95
C ASN A 191 7.57 -2.63 -3.09
N LEU A 192 6.87 -3.74 -2.82
CA LEU A 192 6.05 -4.43 -3.81
C LEU A 192 4.85 -3.58 -4.27
N MET A 193 4.26 -2.79 -3.37
CA MET A 193 3.11 -1.93 -3.68
C MET A 193 3.44 -0.77 -4.64
N HIS A 194 4.71 -0.34 -4.73
CA HIS A 194 5.16 0.66 -5.71
C HIS A 194 5.22 0.12 -7.14
N GLY A 195 5.19 -1.21 -7.31
CA GLY A 195 5.44 -1.86 -8.58
C GLY A 195 6.92 -1.92 -8.94
N ASN A 196 7.26 -2.83 -9.84
CA ASN A 196 8.64 -3.08 -10.27
C ASN A 196 8.80 -3.12 -11.80
N ASP A 197 7.73 -2.91 -12.56
CA ASP A 197 7.74 -3.06 -14.01
C ASP A 197 7.20 -1.79 -14.72
N PRO A 198 8.09 -0.95 -15.28
CA PRO A 198 7.68 0.18 -16.11
C PRO A 198 6.89 -0.25 -17.37
N LYS A 199 7.07 -1.49 -17.87
CA LYS A 199 6.28 -2.01 -19.00
C LYS A 199 4.81 -2.17 -18.61
N ASP A 200 4.55 -2.66 -17.41
CA ASP A 200 3.20 -2.78 -16.86
C ASP A 200 2.53 -1.39 -16.71
N ALA A 201 3.26 -0.41 -16.16
CA ALA A 201 2.77 0.97 -16.09
C ALA A 201 2.48 1.57 -17.48
N MET A 202 3.37 1.31 -18.46
CA MET A 202 3.18 1.73 -19.85
C MET A 202 1.91 1.14 -20.47
N GLN A 203 1.70 -0.16 -20.28
CA GLN A 203 0.51 -0.86 -20.75
C GLN A 203 -0.75 -0.27 -20.12
N GLY A 204 -0.72 0.05 -18.82
CA GLY A 204 -1.81 0.73 -18.13
C GLY A 204 -2.16 2.09 -18.74
N ILE A 205 -1.15 2.95 -18.96
CA ILE A 205 -1.35 4.27 -19.60
C ILE A 205 -1.90 4.13 -21.02
N GLU A 206 -1.32 3.24 -21.83
CA GLU A 206 -1.72 2.98 -23.22
C GLU A 206 -3.19 2.55 -23.28
N GLN A 207 -3.57 1.53 -22.51
CA GLN A 207 -4.92 0.99 -22.51
C GLN A 207 -5.92 2.00 -21.92
N PHE A 208 -5.55 2.72 -20.85
CA PHE A 208 -6.40 3.77 -20.30
C PHE A 208 -6.74 4.83 -21.34
N VAL A 209 -5.74 5.35 -22.05
CA VAL A 209 -5.94 6.37 -23.09
C VAL A 209 -6.76 5.82 -24.26
N TYR A 210 -6.49 4.58 -24.68
CA TYR A 210 -7.24 3.91 -25.74
C TYR A 210 -8.72 3.77 -25.41
N ASN A 211 -9.06 3.46 -24.14
CA ASN A 211 -10.42 3.21 -23.66
C ASN A 211 -11.21 4.49 -23.33
N LEU A 212 -10.61 5.69 -23.44
CA LEU A 212 -11.27 6.96 -23.09
C LEU A 212 -12.61 7.20 -23.81
N PRO A 213 -12.78 6.91 -25.11
CA PRO A 213 -14.07 7.09 -25.78
C PRO A 213 -15.20 6.28 -25.15
N GLN A 214 -14.93 5.00 -24.85
CA GLN A 214 -15.87 4.13 -24.16
C GLN A 214 -16.15 4.64 -22.75
N MET A 215 -15.13 5.06 -22.02
CA MET A 215 -15.31 5.63 -20.69
C MET A 215 -16.25 6.84 -20.73
N ILE A 216 -16.03 7.78 -21.66
CA ILE A 216 -16.82 9.01 -21.80
C ILE A 216 -18.30 8.73 -22.14
N THR A 217 -18.56 7.66 -22.89
CA THR A 217 -19.90 7.33 -23.40
C THR A 217 -20.71 6.43 -22.46
N HIS A 218 -20.10 5.95 -21.37
CA HIS A 218 -20.72 5.06 -20.39
C HIS A 218 -20.98 5.78 -19.05
N PRO A 219 -21.82 5.22 -18.16
CA PRO A 219 -22.04 5.79 -16.83
C PRO A 219 -20.74 5.87 -16.05
N SER A 220 -20.61 6.88 -15.18
CA SER A 220 -19.40 7.03 -14.37
C SER A 220 -19.49 6.29 -13.03
N TYR A 221 -18.34 6.10 -12.38
CA TYR A 221 -18.31 5.58 -11.01
C TYR A 221 -19.04 6.51 -10.03
N LYS A 222 -18.86 7.83 -10.17
CA LYS A 222 -19.59 8.84 -9.38
C LYS A 222 -21.11 8.72 -9.56
N GLU A 223 -21.58 8.45 -10.76
CA GLU A 223 -23.01 8.19 -11.03
C GLU A 223 -23.49 6.88 -10.39
N LEU A 224 -22.68 5.81 -10.46
CA LEU A 224 -22.98 4.56 -9.75
C LEU A 224 -23.20 4.80 -8.25
N LEU A 225 -22.26 5.51 -7.61
CA LEU A 225 -22.37 5.86 -6.19
C LEU A 225 -23.59 6.73 -5.92
N SER A 226 -23.83 7.78 -6.74
CA SER A 226 -24.94 8.72 -6.54
C SER A 226 -26.31 8.02 -6.55
N LYS A 227 -26.47 7.02 -7.43
CA LYS A 227 -27.76 6.33 -7.62
C LYS A 227 -27.93 5.11 -6.73
N ARG A 228 -26.84 4.44 -6.35
CA ARG A 228 -26.91 3.11 -5.74
C ARG A 228 -26.37 3.00 -4.33
N LYS A 229 -25.77 4.06 -3.78
CA LYS A 229 -25.35 4.09 -2.38
C LYS A 229 -26.54 3.89 -1.43
N GLY A 230 -26.36 3.02 -0.44
CA GLY A 230 -27.35 2.74 0.60
C GLY A 230 -28.62 2.00 0.15
N ILE A 231 -28.63 1.42 -1.06
CA ILE A 231 -29.79 0.62 -1.54
C ILE A 231 -29.90 -0.73 -0.82
N SER A 232 -28.77 -1.35 -0.49
CA SER A 232 -28.67 -2.60 0.24
C SER A 232 -27.72 -2.38 1.41
N ASP A 233 -28.00 -2.97 2.56
CA ASP A 233 -27.12 -2.92 3.73
C ASP A 233 -26.10 -4.07 3.73
N THR A 234 -26.37 -5.15 3.00
CA THR A 234 -25.44 -6.29 2.89
C THR A 234 -24.90 -6.45 1.47
N ALA A 235 -23.59 -6.66 1.37
CA ALA A 235 -22.93 -7.16 0.17
C ALA A 235 -22.27 -8.52 0.41
N ILE A 236 -22.29 -9.35 -0.63
CA ILE A 236 -21.54 -10.60 -0.72
C ILE A 236 -20.52 -10.44 -1.84
N ILE A 237 -19.25 -10.59 -1.50
CA ILE A 237 -18.13 -10.60 -2.45
C ILE A 237 -17.77 -12.05 -2.73
N VAL A 238 -17.90 -12.43 -3.98
CA VAL A 238 -17.70 -13.79 -4.49
C VAL A 238 -16.38 -13.85 -5.24
N SER A 239 -15.41 -14.49 -4.61
CA SER A 239 -14.09 -14.77 -5.17
C SER A 239 -13.95 -16.24 -5.59
N THR A 240 -12.88 -16.58 -6.29
CA THR A 240 -12.73 -17.85 -7.03
C THR A 240 -11.92 -18.91 -6.27
N GLY A 241 -11.81 -18.80 -4.94
CA GLY A 241 -11.08 -19.75 -4.11
C GLY A 241 -11.80 -21.11 -3.97
N PRO A 242 -11.08 -22.19 -3.63
CA PRO A 242 -11.62 -23.54 -3.48
C PRO A 242 -12.91 -23.66 -2.63
N SER A 243 -13.10 -22.84 -1.61
CA SER A 243 -14.29 -22.90 -0.74
C SER A 243 -15.58 -22.45 -1.41
N LEU A 244 -15.51 -21.77 -2.57
CA LEU A 244 -16.69 -21.26 -3.27
C LEU A 244 -17.70 -22.39 -3.59
N THR A 245 -17.23 -23.54 -4.07
CA THR A 245 -18.08 -24.63 -4.58
C THR A 245 -19.17 -25.05 -3.58
N LYS A 246 -18.81 -25.19 -2.30
CA LYS A 246 -19.77 -25.57 -1.24
C LYS A 246 -20.76 -24.45 -0.87
N GLN A 247 -20.46 -23.20 -1.22
CA GLN A 247 -21.28 -22.02 -0.90
C GLN A 247 -22.30 -21.69 -2.00
N LEU A 248 -22.11 -22.19 -3.24
CA LEU A 248 -22.98 -21.89 -4.39
C LEU A 248 -24.47 -22.23 -4.17
N PRO A 249 -24.86 -23.40 -3.62
CA PRO A 249 -26.28 -23.70 -3.42
C PRO A 249 -26.98 -22.71 -2.49
N LEU A 250 -26.28 -22.30 -1.42
CA LEU A 250 -26.81 -21.35 -0.46
C LEU A 250 -26.83 -19.92 -1.03
N LEU A 251 -25.78 -19.52 -1.75
CA LEU A 251 -25.72 -18.23 -2.45
C LEU A 251 -26.91 -18.09 -3.40
N LYS A 252 -27.23 -19.14 -4.17
CA LYS A 252 -28.39 -19.17 -5.08
C LYS A 252 -29.71 -18.85 -4.37
N LYS A 253 -29.90 -19.37 -3.16
CA LYS A 253 -31.12 -19.14 -2.35
C LYS A 253 -31.26 -17.70 -1.90
N TYR A 254 -30.16 -17.02 -1.58
CA TYR A 254 -30.17 -15.66 -1.01
C TYR A 254 -29.75 -14.57 -1.99
N ALA A 255 -29.51 -14.91 -3.27
CA ALA A 255 -28.92 -13.99 -4.22
C ALA A 255 -29.71 -12.68 -4.39
N SER A 256 -31.04 -12.72 -4.34
CA SER A 256 -31.87 -11.50 -4.47
C SER A 256 -31.85 -10.58 -3.24
N LYS A 257 -31.34 -11.05 -2.10
CA LYS A 257 -31.43 -10.41 -0.78
C LYS A 257 -30.22 -9.55 -0.40
N ALA A 258 -29.10 -9.71 -1.09
CA ALA A 258 -27.87 -8.95 -0.88
C ALA A 258 -27.30 -8.48 -2.22
N THR A 259 -26.52 -7.40 -2.21
CA THR A 259 -25.73 -7.01 -3.39
C THR A 259 -24.64 -8.05 -3.63
N ILE A 260 -24.58 -8.64 -4.81
CA ILE A 260 -23.54 -9.61 -5.19
C ILE A 260 -22.51 -8.92 -6.07
N PHE A 261 -21.28 -8.86 -5.55
CA PHE A 261 -20.08 -8.58 -6.33
C PHE A 261 -19.39 -9.89 -6.68
N CYS A 262 -19.07 -10.08 -7.94
CA CYS A 262 -18.42 -11.28 -8.45
C CYS A 262 -17.08 -10.90 -9.08
N ALA A 263 -16.01 -11.59 -8.71
CA ALA A 263 -14.75 -11.52 -9.46
C ALA A 263 -14.95 -12.03 -10.90
N ASP A 264 -14.22 -11.46 -11.85
CA ASP A 264 -14.16 -11.86 -13.26
C ASP A 264 -14.10 -13.38 -13.46
N SER A 265 -13.19 -14.05 -12.77
CA SER A 265 -12.98 -15.50 -12.84
C SER A 265 -14.09 -16.32 -12.18
N SER A 266 -14.85 -15.73 -11.26
CA SER A 266 -16.04 -16.36 -10.65
C SER A 266 -17.28 -16.23 -11.54
N TYR A 267 -17.28 -15.31 -12.50
CA TYR A 267 -18.46 -15.02 -13.32
C TYR A 267 -18.95 -16.22 -14.15
N PRO A 268 -18.09 -16.93 -14.91
CA PRO A 268 -18.50 -18.13 -15.63
C PRO A 268 -19.03 -19.24 -14.71
N ILE A 269 -18.47 -19.37 -13.51
CA ILE A 269 -18.89 -20.36 -12.51
C ILE A 269 -20.30 -20.04 -12.03
N LEU A 270 -20.57 -18.78 -11.70
CA LEU A 270 -21.88 -18.31 -11.26
C LEU A 270 -22.95 -18.49 -12.34
N ALA A 271 -22.60 -18.16 -13.60
CA ALA A 271 -23.47 -18.37 -14.75
C ALA A 271 -23.85 -19.85 -14.91
N LYS A 272 -22.88 -20.77 -14.82
CA LYS A 272 -23.13 -22.22 -14.89
C LYS A 272 -24.08 -22.73 -13.80
N HIS A 273 -24.09 -22.10 -12.63
CA HIS A 273 -24.98 -22.47 -11.52
C HIS A 273 -26.31 -21.70 -11.51
N GLY A 274 -26.51 -20.79 -12.47
CA GLY A 274 -27.69 -19.93 -12.56
C GLY A 274 -27.79 -18.94 -11.39
N ILE A 275 -26.65 -18.41 -10.94
CA ILE A 275 -26.56 -17.42 -9.87
C ILE A 275 -26.18 -16.09 -10.49
N LYS A 276 -27.13 -15.17 -10.56
CA LYS A 276 -26.93 -13.88 -11.21
C LYS A 276 -26.31 -12.86 -10.26
N PRO A 277 -25.07 -12.38 -10.51
CA PRO A 277 -24.49 -11.28 -9.74
C PRO A 277 -25.12 -9.94 -10.13
N ASP A 278 -24.95 -8.90 -9.30
CA ASP A 278 -25.33 -7.53 -9.66
C ASP A 278 -24.18 -6.80 -10.33
N TYR A 279 -22.97 -7.05 -9.81
CA TYR A 279 -21.73 -6.50 -10.31
C TYR A 279 -20.73 -7.58 -10.61
N VAL A 280 -20.12 -7.51 -11.79
CA VAL A 280 -18.94 -8.33 -12.14
C VAL A 280 -17.75 -7.39 -12.20
N CYS A 281 -16.72 -7.65 -11.40
CA CYS A 281 -15.54 -6.81 -11.29
C CYS A 281 -14.39 -7.39 -12.12
N MET A 282 -13.60 -6.53 -12.75
CA MET A 282 -12.33 -6.91 -13.39
C MET A 282 -11.30 -5.81 -13.16
N LEU A 283 -10.16 -6.18 -12.59
CA LEU A 283 -9.05 -5.25 -12.33
C LEU A 283 -7.92 -5.39 -13.35
N GLU A 284 -7.68 -6.62 -13.81
CA GLU A 284 -6.50 -6.96 -14.59
C GLU A 284 -6.54 -6.40 -16.01
N ARG A 285 -5.35 -6.11 -16.55
CA ARG A 285 -5.15 -5.49 -17.87
C ARG A 285 -4.56 -6.43 -18.91
N ASP A 286 -4.45 -7.70 -18.54
CA ASP A 286 -3.91 -8.76 -19.37
C ASP A 286 -4.96 -9.37 -20.28
N GLU A 287 -4.50 -9.78 -21.46
CA GLU A 287 -5.34 -10.43 -22.46
C GLU A 287 -5.94 -11.74 -21.94
N ILE A 288 -5.17 -12.50 -21.15
CA ILE A 288 -5.59 -13.80 -20.60
C ILE A 288 -6.86 -13.63 -19.77
N VAL A 289 -6.90 -12.65 -18.87
CA VAL A 289 -8.05 -12.44 -17.98
C VAL A 289 -9.27 -11.95 -18.74
N ALA A 290 -9.09 -11.24 -19.86
CA ALA A 290 -10.21 -10.84 -20.72
C ALA A 290 -11.02 -12.04 -21.25
N GLU A 291 -10.39 -13.22 -21.39
CA GLU A 291 -11.07 -14.45 -21.82
C GLU A 291 -12.14 -14.92 -20.81
N CYS A 292 -12.12 -14.46 -19.56
CA CYS A 292 -13.22 -14.68 -18.60
C CYS A 292 -14.56 -14.13 -19.12
N PHE A 293 -14.55 -13.18 -20.05
CA PHE A 293 -15.75 -12.62 -20.69
C PHE A 293 -16.02 -13.15 -22.10
N ASN A 294 -15.16 -14.02 -22.65
CA ASN A 294 -15.35 -14.65 -23.95
C ASN A 294 -16.35 -15.83 -23.87
N ASN A 295 -17.60 -15.49 -23.59
CA ASN A 295 -18.74 -16.39 -23.49
C ASN A 295 -19.98 -15.65 -23.96
N ASP A 296 -21.08 -16.35 -24.20
CA ASP A 296 -22.38 -15.75 -24.50
C ASP A 296 -23.45 -16.41 -23.63
N PHE A 297 -23.78 -15.77 -22.51
CA PHE A 297 -24.82 -16.25 -21.60
C PHE A 297 -26.19 -15.61 -21.86
N LYS A 298 -26.34 -14.84 -22.95
CA LYS A 298 -27.61 -14.28 -23.44
C LYS A 298 -28.39 -13.55 -22.34
N ASP A 299 -29.64 -13.94 -22.09
CA ASP A 299 -30.55 -13.30 -21.13
C ASP A 299 -30.05 -13.32 -19.68
N PHE A 300 -29.10 -14.18 -19.35
CA PHE A 300 -28.46 -14.18 -18.04
C PHE A 300 -27.79 -12.84 -17.73
N ASP A 301 -27.17 -12.22 -18.75
CA ASP A 301 -26.39 -10.98 -18.65
C ASP A 301 -27.26 -9.75 -18.40
N LYS A 302 -28.58 -9.86 -18.63
CA LYS A 302 -29.53 -8.76 -18.46
C LYS A 302 -29.39 -8.17 -17.07
N ASP A 303 -29.35 -6.86 -16.92
CA ASP A 303 -29.26 -6.16 -15.61
C ASP A 303 -27.98 -6.35 -14.78
N ILE A 304 -27.04 -7.20 -15.21
CA ILE A 304 -25.68 -7.23 -14.64
C ILE A 304 -24.93 -5.96 -15.08
N ILE A 305 -24.16 -5.36 -14.18
CA ILE A 305 -23.21 -4.29 -14.54
C ILE A 305 -21.78 -4.78 -14.35
N PHE A 306 -21.00 -4.73 -15.42
CA PHE A 306 -19.58 -5.04 -15.38
C PHE A 306 -18.80 -3.79 -14.94
N LEU A 307 -18.22 -3.83 -13.75
CA LEU A 307 -17.39 -2.77 -13.18
C LEU A 307 -15.92 -3.11 -13.44
N VAL A 308 -15.40 -2.65 -14.55
CA VAL A 308 -14.04 -3.02 -15.01
C VAL A 308 -13.10 -1.82 -14.92
N ALA A 309 -11.83 -2.04 -14.60
CA ALA A 309 -10.86 -0.96 -14.54
C ALA A 309 -10.79 -0.22 -15.90
N SER A 310 -10.56 1.09 -15.89
CA SER A 310 -10.48 1.89 -17.13
C SER A 310 -9.30 1.51 -18.03
N LEU A 311 -8.37 0.73 -17.50
CA LEU A 311 -7.13 0.26 -18.09
C LEU A 311 -7.16 -1.24 -18.41
N VAL A 312 -8.35 -1.84 -18.57
CA VAL A 312 -8.48 -3.22 -19.06
C VAL A 312 -8.03 -3.36 -20.51
N HIS A 313 -7.67 -4.60 -20.89
CA HIS A 313 -7.32 -4.93 -22.26
C HIS A 313 -8.49 -4.67 -23.22
N LYS A 314 -8.20 -4.24 -24.46
CA LYS A 314 -9.21 -3.93 -25.49
C LYS A 314 -10.19 -5.09 -25.78
N LYS A 315 -9.75 -6.34 -25.61
CA LYS A 315 -10.61 -7.53 -25.77
C LYS A 315 -11.74 -7.56 -24.75
N THR A 316 -11.49 -7.12 -23.52
CA THR A 316 -12.52 -7.03 -22.47
C THR A 316 -13.69 -6.19 -22.97
N ILE A 317 -13.42 -4.99 -23.46
CA ILE A 317 -14.45 -4.09 -24.03
C ILE A 317 -15.14 -4.74 -25.22
N SER A 318 -14.37 -5.33 -26.15
CA SER A 318 -14.91 -6.01 -27.34
C SER A 318 -15.89 -7.13 -26.96
N TYR A 319 -15.56 -7.98 -25.99
CA TYR A 319 -16.45 -9.04 -25.52
C TYR A 319 -17.70 -8.51 -24.81
N LEU A 320 -17.57 -7.44 -24.02
CA LEU A 320 -18.70 -6.79 -23.37
C LEU A 320 -19.68 -6.20 -24.40
N GLU A 321 -19.17 -5.47 -25.39
CA GLU A 321 -19.98 -4.83 -26.43
C GLU A 321 -20.62 -5.85 -27.38
N LYS A 322 -19.89 -6.91 -27.77
CA LYS A 322 -20.41 -8.00 -28.60
C LYS A 322 -21.70 -8.60 -28.03
N ASN A 323 -21.77 -8.74 -26.72
CA ASN A 323 -22.92 -9.32 -26.02
C ASN A 323 -23.86 -8.26 -25.42
N GLN A 324 -23.70 -6.98 -25.78
CA GLN A 324 -24.52 -5.86 -25.29
C GLN A 324 -24.56 -5.77 -23.76
N ARG A 325 -23.47 -6.14 -23.09
CA ARG A 325 -23.34 -6.09 -21.64
C ARG A 325 -23.23 -4.65 -21.18
N LYS A 326 -23.90 -4.31 -20.08
CA LYS A 326 -23.76 -2.99 -19.45
C LYS A 326 -22.46 -2.95 -18.67
N TYR A 327 -21.63 -1.95 -18.89
CA TYR A 327 -20.37 -1.81 -18.17
C TYR A 327 -20.05 -0.36 -17.78
N ILE A 328 -19.15 -0.23 -16.81
CA ILE A 328 -18.58 1.03 -16.34
C ILE A 328 -17.07 0.85 -16.28
N LEU A 329 -16.35 1.80 -16.87
CA LEU A 329 -14.89 1.89 -16.77
C LEU A 329 -14.52 2.70 -15.52
N ILE A 330 -14.04 2.01 -14.49
CA ILE A 330 -13.68 2.59 -13.19
C ILE A 330 -12.22 3.07 -13.22
N ILE A 331 -12.01 4.35 -12.93
CA ILE A 331 -10.69 4.97 -12.99
C ILE A 331 -9.89 4.65 -11.72
N LYS A 332 -8.71 4.04 -11.88
CA LYS A 332 -7.75 3.93 -10.77
C LYS A 332 -7.10 5.29 -10.52
N GLY A 333 -6.88 5.63 -9.24
CA GLY A 333 -6.30 6.91 -8.81
C GLY A 333 -4.82 7.15 -9.16
N GLN A 334 -4.31 6.61 -10.27
CA GLN A 334 -2.90 6.67 -10.66
C GLN A 334 -2.49 8.07 -11.19
N PRO A 335 -1.20 8.43 -11.14
CA PRO A 335 -0.74 9.79 -11.43
C PRO A 335 -1.16 10.34 -12.79
N PHE A 336 -1.15 9.54 -13.86
CA PHE A 336 -1.56 9.97 -15.20
C PHE A 336 -3.06 10.29 -15.23
N ALA A 337 -3.90 9.40 -14.71
CA ALA A 337 -5.35 9.60 -14.64
C ALA A 337 -5.75 10.77 -13.72
N ARG A 338 -5.04 10.97 -12.62
CA ARG A 338 -5.24 12.13 -11.71
C ARG A 338 -4.91 13.45 -12.40
N TYR A 339 -3.85 13.50 -13.20
CA TYR A 339 -3.48 14.70 -13.94
C TYR A 339 -4.55 15.13 -14.98
N LEU A 340 -5.33 14.16 -15.50
CA LEU A 340 -6.44 14.48 -16.40
C LEU A 340 -7.60 15.21 -15.69
N GLU A 341 -7.66 15.20 -14.35
CA GLU A 341 -8.71 15.81 -13.52
C GLU A 341 -10.12 15.35 -13.92
N LEU A 342 -10.34 14.05 -13.77
CA LEU A 342 -11.59 13.34 -14.05
C LEU A 342 -12.40 13.12 -12.76
N ASP A 343 -12.39 14.08 -11.84
CA ASP A 343 -13.05 13.98 -10.53
C ASP A 343 -14.57 13.77 -10.63
N ASP A 344 -15.18 14.18 -11.75
CA ASP A 344 -16.59 13.92 -12.05
C ASP A 344 -16.90 12.48 -12.46
N TYR A 345 -15.86 11.71 -12.81
CA TYR A 345 -15.99 10.28 -13.01
C TYR A 345 -15.78 9.50 -11.72
N GLY A 346 -15.02 10.06 -10.78
CA GLY A 346 -14.62 9.40 -9.53
C GLY A 346 -13.40 8.49 -9.73
N TYR A 347 -12.71 8.22 -8.63
CA TYR A 347 -11.50 7.39 -8.59
C TYR A 347 -11.64 6.31 -7.52
N ILE A 348 -10.97 5.18 -7.74
CA ILE A 348 -10.83 4.09 -6.78
C ILE A 348 -9.34 3.77 -6.56
N ASN A 349 -8.96 3.26 -5.38
CA ASN A 349 -7.61 2.71 -5.18
C ASN A 349 -7.52 1.28 -5.73
N ALA A 350 -8.59 0.50 -5.57
CA ALA A 350 -8.84 -0.87 -6.02
C ALA A 350 -7.89 -1.96 -5.46
N GLY A 351 -6.94 -1.59 -4.59
CA GLY A 351 -5.92 -2.52 -4.08
C GLY A 351 -5.13 -3.22 -5.20
N MET A 352 -4.71 -4.45 -4.93
CA MET A 352 -3.86 -5.26 -5.82
C MET A 352 -4.56 -6.51 -6.38
N SER A 353 -5.87 -6.65 -6.18
CA SER A 353 -6.65 -7.74 -6.78
C SER A 353 -8.08 -7.30 -7.04
N VAL A 354 -8.77 -8.00 -7.95
CA VAL A 354 -10.19 -7.74 -8.24
C VAL A 354 -11.09 -7.83 -7.01
N SER A 355 -10.74 -8.67 -6.03
CA SER A 355 -11.51 -8.78 -4.79
C SER A 355 -11.31 -7.59 -3.86
N HIS A 356 -10.13 -6.96 -3.87
CA HIS A 356 -9.93 -5.67 -3.19
C HIS A 356 -10.75 -4.56 -3.85
N MET A 357 -10.80 -4.55 -5.19
CA MET A 357 -11.65 -3.62 -5.94
C MET A 357 -13.13 -3.80 -5.56
N ALA A 358 -13.62 -5.04 -5.52
CA ALA A 358 -14.98 -5.36 -5.09
C ALA A 358 -15.26 -4.90 -3.64
N TYR A 359 -14.29 -5.08 -2.74
CA TYR A 359 -14.39 -4.64 -1.35
C TYR A 359 -14.51 -3.12 -1.23
N GLU A 360 -13.63 -2.37 -1.88
CA GLU A 360 -13.68 -0.91 -1.86
C GLU A 360 -14.95 -0.37 -2.54
N LEU A 361 -15.46 -1.02 -3.58
CA LEU A 361 -16.75 -0.69 -4.20
C LEU A 361 -17.91 -0.93 -3.22
N ALA A 362 -17.91 -2.05 -2.50
CA ALA A 362 -18.92 -2.37 -1.50
C ALA A 362 -18.94 -1.35 -0.35
N GLU A 363 -17.75 -0.99 0.16
CA GLU A 363 -17.56 0.07 1.16
C GLU A 363 -18.11 1.42 0.68
N ASN A 364 -17.74 1.83 -0.53
CA ASN A 364 -18.12 3.14 -1.07
C ASN A 364 -19.61 3.25 -1.40
N LEU A 365 -20.27 2.13 -1.73
CA LEU A 365 -21.73 2.04 -1.83
C LEU A 365 -22.43 2.02 -0.46
N GLY A 366 -21.68 2.03 0.65
CA GLY A 366 -22.21 2.20 2.00
C GLY A 366 -22.96 0.97 2.51
N HIS A 367 -22.51 -0.23 2.14
CA HIS A 367 -23.01 -1.47 2.75
C HIS A 367 -22.53 -1.53 4.20
N GLU A 368 -23.40 -1.87 5.14
CA GLU A 368 -23.06 -2.01 6.56
C GLU A 368 -22.38 -3.35 6.87
N ASN A 369 -22.70 -4.38 6.09
CA ASN A 369 -22.18 -5.73 6.22
C ASN A 369 -21.55 -6.18 4.89
N ILE A 370 -20.29 -6.64 4.94
CA ILE A 370 -19.58 -7.19 3.78
C ILE A 370 -19.21 -8.64 4.08
N ILE A 371 -19.72 -9.57 3.29
CA ILE A 371 -19.51 -11.02 3.46
C ILE A 371 -18.54 -11.50 2.38
N LEU A 372 -17.42 -12.10 2.80
CA LEU A 372 -16.43 -12.68 1.90
C LEU A 372 -16.68 -14.19 1.74
N ILE A 373 -16.91 -14.65 0.50
CA ILE A 373 -17.03 -16.07 0.15
C ILE A 373 -16.05 -16.42 -0.99
N GLY A 374 -15.53 -17.65 -1.00
CA GLY A 374 -14.48 -18.05 -1.96
C GLY A 374 -13.20 -17.19 -1.90
N GLN A 375 -12.98 -16.42 -0.83
CA GLN A 375 -11.78 -15.59 -0.62
C GLN A 375 -10.76 -16.34 0.25
N ASP A 376 -10.31 -17.52 -0.20
CA ASP A 376 -9.53 -18.42 0.66
C ASP A 376 -8.13 -17.91 0.97
N LEU A 377 -7.45 -17.30 0.00
CA LEU A 377 -6.05 -16.82 0.14
C LEU A 377 -5.09 -17.92 0.64
N ALA A 378 -5.44 -19.17 0.33
CA ALA A 378 -4.76 -20.38 0.75
C ALA A 378 -5.09 -21.50 -0.26
N TYR A 379 -4.19 -22.47 -0.35
CA TYR A 379 -4.41 -23.69 -1.11
C TYR A 379 -5.42 -24.59 -0.38
N ALA A 380 -6.23 -25.34 -1.14
CA ALA A 380 -6.99 -26.45 -0.58
C ALA A 380 -6.06 -27.57 -0.10
N LYS A 381 -6.59 -28.52 0.69
CA LYS A 381 -5.80 -29.66 1.23
C LYS A 381 -5.17 -30.54 0.15
N ASP A 382 -5.78 -30.58 -1.03
CA ASP A 382 -5.30 -31.30 -2.21
C ASP A 382 -4.45 -30.44 -3.15
N GLY A 383 -4.04 -29.24 -2.72
CA GLY A 383 -3.19 -28.32 -3.47
C GLY A 383 -3.93 -27.45 -4.49
N GLN A 384 -5.26 -27.57 -4.62
CA GLN A 384 -6.00 -26.74 -5.57
C GLN A 384 -5.91 -25.25 -5.23
N THR A 385 -5.72 -24.43 -6.26
CA THR A 385 -5.60 -22.96 -6.15
C THR A 385 -6.94 -22.24 -6.25
N HIS A 386 -7.88 -22.81 -6.99
CA HIS A 386 -9.16 -22.18 -7.34
C HIS A 386 -10.31 -23.20 -7.31
N SER A 387 -11.54 -22.71 -7.29
CA SER A 387 -12.74 -23.54 -7.39
C SER A 387 -12.88 -24.26 -8.73
N GLN A 388 -13.58 -25.39 -8.72
CA GLN A 388 -13.90 -26.16 -9.91
C GLN A 388 -14.62 -25.31 -10.97
N GLY A 389 -14.11 -25.36 -12.22
CA GLY A 389 -14.64 -24.58 -13.34
C GLY A 389 -13.88 -23.28 -13.63
N PHE A 390 -12.77 -23.01 -12.92
CA PHE A 390 -11.85 -21.92 -13.25
C PHE A 390 -11.17 -22.16 -14.61
N ILE A 391 -11.36 -21.23 -15.55
CA ILE A 391 -10.97 -21.37 -16.97
C ILE A 391 -9.45 -21.39 -17.18
N HIS A 392 -8.68 -20.86 -16.23
CA HIS A 392 -7.21 -20.75 -16.34
C HIS A 392 -6.45 -21.69 -15.39
N ALA A 393 -7.08 -22.78 -14.92
CA ALA A 393 -6.46 -23.71 -13.96
C ALA A 393 -5.05 -24.16 -14.37
N ASN A 394 -4.81 -24.43 -15.66
CA ASN A 394 -3.52 -24.89 -16.18
C ASN A 394 -2.37 -23.88 -15.98
N LEU A 395 -2.65 -22.58 -15.88
CA LEU A 395 -1.63 -21.56 -15.63
C LEU A 395 -1.07 -21.61 -14.21
N HIS A 396 -1.72 -22.39 -13.33
CA HIS A 396 -1.36 -22.54 -11.92
C HIS A 396 -0.81 -23.93 -11.59
N ASN A 397 -0.53 -24.75 -12.61
CA ASN A 397 0.10 -26.05 -12.40
C ASN A 397 1.52 -25.85 -11.84
N GLY A 398 1.84 -26.50 -10.73
CA GLY A 398 3.13 -26.36 -10.06
C GLY A 398 3.20 -25.24 -9.01
N ASP A 399 2.16 -24.41 -8.88
CA ASP A 399 2.14 -23.30 -7.91
C ASP A 399 2.22 -23.82 -6.47
N TYR A 400 1.47 -24.87 -6.15
CA TYR A 400 1.46 -25.48 -4.83
C TYR A 400 2.84 -26.03 -4.46
N GLU A 401 3.46 -26.82 -5.34
CA GLU A 401 4.78 -27.40 -5.14
C GLU A 401 5.87 -26.33 -5.02
N ARG A 402 5.74 -25.24 -5.80
CA ARG A 402 6.65 -24.09 -5.71
C ARG A 402 6.57 -23.43 -4.34
N ASP A 403 5.38 -23.29 -3.77
CA ASP A 403 5.14 -22.48 -2.57
C ASP A 403 5.09 -23.30 -1.27
N LEU A 404 5.01 -24.63 -1.37
CA LEU A 404 4.90 -25.56 -0.26
C LEU A 404 5.95 -25.28 0.82
N ASP A 405 5.49 -25.10 2.06
CA ASP A 405 6.27 -24.81 3.26
C ASP A 405 7.07 -23.51 3.23
N LYS A 406 7.01 -22.73 2.15
CA LYS A 406 7.60 -21.38 2.06
C LYS A 406 6.65 -20.33 2.60
N PHE A 407 5.36 -20.50 2.35
CA PHE A 407 4.33 -19.54 2.76
C PHE A 407 3.18 -20.27 3.45
N SER A 408 2.96 -19.96 4.72
CA SER A 408 1.83 -20.44 5.50
C SER A 408 1.28 -19.34 6.41
N THR A 409 0.02 -19.48 6.80
CA THR A 409 -0.64 -18.56 7.73
C THR A 409 -1.60 -19.30 8.64
N THR A 410 -2.11 -18.61 9.66
CA THR A 410 -3.18 -19.11 10.53
C THR A 410 -4.41 -19.49 9.72
N ALA A 411 -4.91 -20.70 9.96
CA ALA A 411 -6.14 -21.20 9.34
C ALA A 411 -7.38 -20.45 9.86
N TYR A 412 -8.45 -20.42 9.06
CA TYR A 412 -9.78 -20.04 9.51
C TYR A 412 -10.13 -20.71 10.85
N GLY A 413 -10.66 -19.95 11.81
CA GLY A 413 -11.01 -20.45 13.15
C GLY A 413 -9.84 -20.47 14.13
N GLY A 414 -8.63 -20.07 13.72
CA GLY A 414 -7.46 -19.91 14.60
C GLY A 414 -6.70 -21.20 14.92
N ASN A 415 -7.20 -22.36 14.47
CA ASN A 415 -6.63 -23.66 14.80
C ASN A 415 -5.74 -24.19 13.67
N GLY A 416 -4.43 -24.07 13.84
CA GLY A 416 -3.43 -24.60 12.91
C GLY A 416 -3.07 -23.63 11.79
N LYS A 417 -2.47 -24.17 10.72
CA LYS A 417 -1.96 -23.40 9.58
C LYS A 417 -2.48 -23.94 8.26
N VAL A 418 -2.57 -23.05 7.27
CA VAL A 418 -2.83 -23.37 5.86
C VAL A 418 -1.67 -22.91 5.00
N GLN A 419 -1.40 -23.64 3.93
CA GLN A 419 -0.42 -23.25 2.91
C GLN A 419 -0.99 -22.10 2.08
N SER A 420 -0.14 -21.16 1.71
CA SER A 420 -0.49 -19.95 0.96
C SER A 420 0.63 -19.62 -0.03
N SER A 421 0.59 -18.45 -0.66
CA SER A 421 1.65 -17.97 -1.55
C SER A 421 2.14 -16.59 -1.10
N GLU A 422 3.21 -16.11 -1.72
CA GLU A 422 3.70 -14.74 -1.50
C GLU A 422 2.62 -13.70 -1.83
N ILE A 423 1.98 -13.85 -2.99
CA ILE A 423 0.99 -12.89 -3.48
C ILE A 423 -0.31 -12.94 -2.65
N TRP A 424 -0.74 -14.12 -2.21
CA TRP A 424 -1.92 -14.23 -1.34
C TRP A 424 -1.64 -13.75 0.08
N THR A 425 -0.40 -13.85 0.55
CA THR A 425 0.02 -13.21 1.80
C THR A 425 -0.10 -11.70 1.69
N LEU A 426 0.40 -11.10 0.60
CA LEU A 426 0.25 -9.67 0.34
C LEU A 426 -1.23 -9.27 0.24
N PHE A 427 -2.05 -10.05 -0.47
CA PHE A 427 -3.49 -9.78 -0.59
C PHE A 427 -4.22 -9.87 0.75
N ARG A 428 -3.94 -10.89 1.56
CA ARG A 428 -4.50 -11.00 2.92
C ARG A 428 -4.20 -9.75 3.73
N GLN A 429 -2.96 -9.29 3.69
CA GLN A 429 -2.51 -8.14 4.46
C GLN A 429 -3.15 -6.82 4.00
N ILE A 430 -3.43 -6.67 2.70
CA ILE A 430 -4.19 -5.53 2.19
C ILE A 430 -5.64 -5.58 2.69
N PHE A 431 -6.28 -6.76 2.68
CA PHE A 431 -7.61 -6.94 3.29
C PHE A 431 -7.60 -6.59 4.78
N GLU A 432 -6.64 -7.09 5.56
CA GLU A 432 -6.51 -6.80 6.99
C GLU A 432 -6.42 -5.29 7.24
N ASN A 433 -5.65 -4.57 6.43
CA ASN A 433 -5.59 -3.11 6.47
C ASN A 433 -6.92 -2.46 6.08
N PHE A 434 -7.56 -2.90 5.00
CA PHE A 434 -8.85 -2.36 4.57
C PHE A 434 -9.93 -2.53 5.64
N ILE A 435 -9.97 -3.70 6.28
CA ILE A 435 -10.97 -4.05 7.29
C ILE A 435 -10.71 -3.30 8.60
N ALA A 436 -9.44 -3.17 9.01
CA ALA A 436 -9.07 -2.43 10.23
C ALA A 436 -9.52 -0.95 10.22
N PHE A 437 -9.67 -0.35 9.03
CA PHE A 437 -10.14 1.03 8.86
C PHE A 437 -11.54 1.14 8.25
N SER A 438 -12.21 0.00 8.06
CA SER A 438 -13.55 -0.05 7.50
C SER A 438 -14.59 0.47 8.50
N LYS A 439 -15.65 1.09 7.97
CA LYS A 439 -16.84 1.42 8.76
C LYS A 439 -17.85 0.27 8.82
N SER A 440 -17.66 -0.74 7.98
CA SER A 440 -18.56 -1.86 7.80
C SER A 440 -18.08 -3.05 8.61
N LYS A 441 -19.02 -3.92 8.96
CA LYS A 441 -18.69 -5.22 9.55
C LYS A 441 -18.32 -6.17 8.42
N THR A 442 -17.07 -6.61 8.41
CA THR A 442 -16.59 -7.59 7.44
C THR A 442 -16.58 -8.97 8.03
N TYR A 443 -17.20 -9.91 7.33
CA TYR A 443 -17.30 -11.30 7.73
C TYR A 443 -16.48 -12.19 6.79
N ASN A 444 -15.58 -12.97 7.36
CA ASN A 444 -14.90 -14.04 6.66
C ASN A 444 -15.74 -15.32 6.76
N CYS A 445 -16.17 -15.87 5.62
CA CYS A 445 -16.95 -17.12 5.55
C CYS A 445 -16.20 -18.25 4.83
N THR A 446 -14.88 -18.16 4.71
CA THR A 446 -14.07 -19.06 3.90
C THR A 446 -13.53 -20.21 4.74
N GLU A 447 -14.43 -21.03 5.30
CA GLU A 447 -14.05 -22.20 6.09
C GLU A 447 -13.11 -23.12 5.29
N GLY A 448 -11.87 -23.27 5.75
CA GLY A 448 -10.80 -24.01 5.07
C GLY A 448 -9.73 -23.12 4.41
N GLY A 449 -9.96 -21.81 4.33
CA GLY A 449 -8.99 -20.81 3.88
C GLY A 449 -8.16 -20.22 5.02
N ALA A 450 -7.51 -19.09 4.72
CA ALA A 450 -6.76 -18.29 5.66
C ALA A 450 -7.67 -17.50 6.60
N ARG A 451 -7.23 -17.34 7.85
CA ARG A 451 -7.71 -16.26 8.72
C ARG A 451 -7.34 -14.92 8.09
N ILE A 452 -8.26 -13.96 8.14
CA ILE A 452 -8.02 -12.56 7.74
C ILE A 452 -8.22 -11.73 9.00
N GLU A 453 -7.14 -11.19 9.56
CA GLU A 453 -7.22 -10.38 10.78
C GLU A 453 -8.16 -9.16 10.61
N SER A 454 -8.80 -8.76 11.71
CA SER A 454 -9.88 -7.76 11.76
C SER A 454 -11.23 -8.18 11.15
N ALA A 455 -11.30 -9.27 10.38
CA ALA A 455 -12.57 -9.84 9.93
C ALA A 455 -13.24 -10.68 11.02
N ILE A 456 -14.56 -10.72 11.03
CA ILE A 456 -15.34 -11.60 11.90
C ILE A 456 -15.51 -12.95 11.20
N GLU A 457 -14.94 -14.01 11.75
CA GLU A 457 -15.14 -15.38 11.24
C GLU A 457 -16.53 -15.89 11.62
N LYS A 458 -17.37 -16.22 10.64
CA LYS A 458 -18.68 -16.83 10.87
C LYS A 458 -19.10 -17.74 9.71
N PRO A 459 -19.83 -18.85 9.93
CA PRO A 459 -20.32 -19.69 8.85
C PRO A 459 -21.27 -18.93 7.92
N PHE A 460 -21.16 -19.16 6.61
CA PHE A 460 -21.98 -18.46 5.61
C PHE A 460 -23.48 -18.67 5.82
N LYS A 461 -23.86 -19.89 6.23
CA LYS A 461 -25.25 -20.27 6.53
C LYS A 461 -25.87 -19.40 7.61
N GLU A 462 -25.17 -19.22 8.72
CA GLU A 462 -25.67 -18.42 9.85
C GLU A 462 -25.87 -16.97 9.43
N LEU A 463 -24.92 -16.37 8.69
CA LEU A 463 -25.08 -14.99 8.22
C LEU A 463 -26.22 -14.82 7.23
N CYS A 464 -26.44 -15.79 6.33
CA CYS A 464 -27.62 -15.74 5.47
C CYS A 464 -28.93 -15.77 6.27
N GLU A 465 -28.99 -16.59 7.31
CA GLU A 465 -30.17 -16.70 8.18
C GLU A 465 -30.39 -15.43 9.01
N ASP A 466 -29.33 -14.88 9.58
CA ASP A 466 -29.38 -13.70 10.45
C ASP A 466 -29.62 -12.39 9.69
N LEU A 467 -28.92 -12.20 8.56
CA LEU A 467 -28.91 -10.92 7.84
C LEU A 467 -29.87 -10.89 6.65
N LEU A 468 -30.15 -12.03 6.01
CA LEU A 468 -30.79 -12.05 4.68
C LEU A 468 -32.19 -12.67 4.65
N LYS A 469 -32.54 -13.57 5.58
CA LYS A 469 -33.80 -14.36 5.57
C LYS A 469 -35.06 -13.50 5.42
N ASN A 470 -35.13 -12.38 6.12
CA ASN A 470 -36.32 -11.51 6.14
C ASN A 470 -36.16 -10.26 5.27
N LYS A 471 -35.13 -10.20 4.41
CA LYS A 471 -34.88 -9.04 3.56
C LYS A 471 -35.82 -9.02 2.34
N LYS A 472 -36.16 -7.82 1.89
CA LYS A 472 -36.82 -7.61 0.60
C LYS A 472 -35.78 -7.74 -0.51
N ASP A 473 -36.25 -8.03 -1.72
CA ASP A 473 -35.36 -8.07 -2.87
C ASP A 473 -34.84 -6.67 -3.17
N LYS A 474 -33.54 -6.60 -3.48
CA LYS A 474 -32.86 -5.36 -3.89
C LYS A 474 -33.46 -4.83 -5.20
N LYS A 475 -33.57 -3.50 -5.32
CA LYS A 475 -34.04 -2.82 -6.53
C LYS A 475 -33.09 -1.69 -6.88
N PHE A 476 -32.28 -1.87 -7.93
CA PHE A 476 -31.34 -0.86 -8.36
C PHE A 476 -31.96 0.18 -9.29
N LYS A 477 -31.61 1.44 -9.05
CA LYS A 477 -31.93 2.53 -9.96
C LYS A 477 -31.14 2.39 -11.27
N LYS A 478 -31.76 2.82 -12.37
CA LYS A 478 -31.09 2.95 -13.68
C LYS A 478 -30.03 4.03 -13.59
N LEU A 479 -28.89 3.79 -14.23
CA LEU A 479 -27.79 4.74 -14.33
C LEU A 479 -27.95 5.62 -15.56
N GLN A 480 -27.47 6.85 -15.48
CA GLN A 480 -27.48 7.79 -16.59
C GLN A 480 -26.09 7.94 -17.22
N VAL A 481 -26.06 8.34 -18.49
CA VAL A 481 -24.84 8.71 -19.21
C VAL A 481 -24.87 10.21 -19.48
N LEU A 482 -23.68 10.80 -19.69
CA LEU A 482 -23.57 12.19 -20.14
C LEU A 482 -24.30 12.37 -21.49
N ASN A 483 -24.86 13.56 -21.71
CA ASN A 483 -25.40 13.88 -23.04
C ASN A 483 -24.27 14.10 -24.06
N THR A 484 -24.57 14.03 -25.36
CA THR A 484 -23.55 14.10 -26.42
C THR A 484 -22.71 15.39 -26.37
N LYS A 485 -23.30 16.53 -26.00
CA LYS A 485 -22.57 17.81 -25.89
C LYS A 485 -21.55 17.78 -24.76
N GLU A 486 -21.93 17.22 -23.62
CA GLU A 486 -21.04 17.02 -22.46
C GLU A 486 -19.91 16.03 -22.77
N GLN A 487 -20.24 14.93 -23.44
CA GLN A 487 -19.27 13.93 -23.89
C GLN A 487 -18.18 14.56 -24.78
N VAL A 488 -18.58 15.33 -25.80
CA VAL A 488 -17.67 16.01 -26.72
C VAL A 488 -16.80 17.04 -25.98
N LYS A 489 -17.41 17.86 -25.10
CA LYS A 489 -16.69 18.85 -24.30
C LYS A 489 -15.61 18.20 -23.44
N LEU A 490 -15.95 17.10 -22.77
CA LEU A 490 -15.01 16.35 -21.94
C LEU A 490 -13.90 15.71 -22.77
N GLY A 491 -14.26 15.07 -23.89
CA GLY A 491 -13.29 14.47 -24.81
C GLY A 491 -12.26 15.47 -25.32
N LEU A 492 -12.70 16.67 -25.72
CA LEU A 492 -11.80 17.76 -26.14
C LEU A 492 -10.86 18.20 -25.02
N LYS A 493 -11.37 18.39 -23.79
CA LYS A 493 -10.55 18.74 -22.62
C LYS A 493 -9.45 17.70 -22.39
N ILE A 494 -9.81 16.42 -22.44
CA ILE A 494 -8.87 15.32 -22.22
C ILE A 494 -7.82 15.27 -23.34
N TYR A 495 -8.26 15.33 -24.61
CA TYR A 495 -7.38 15.30 -25.76
C TYR A 495 -6.33 16.43 -25.72
N GLN A 496 -6.76 17.66 -25.44
CA GLN A 496 -5.87 18.82 -25.30
C GLN A 496 -4.86 18.63 -24.16
N LYS A 497 -5.28 18.09 -23.01
CA LYS A 497 -4.37 17.79 -21.89
C LYS A 497 -3.33 16.73 -22.27
N ILE A 498 -3.72 15.66 -22.95
CA ILE A 498 -2.78 14.61 -23.36
C ILE A 498 -1.75 15.18 -24.36
N LYS A 499 -2.19 15.96 -25.37
CA LYS A 499 -1.26 16.63 -26.30
C LYS A 499 -0.29 17.58 -25.58
N LYS A 500 -0.79 18.34 -24.59
CA LYS A 500 0.07 19.18 -23.74
C LYS A 500 1.10 18.34 -22.97
N ASN A 501 0.71 17.19 -22.43
CA ASN A 501 1.60 16.29 -21.70
C ASN A 501 2.72 15.74 -22.58
N MET A 502 2.39 15.34 -23.81
CA MET A 502 3.39 14.88 -24.78
C MET A 502 4.44 15.97 -25.06
N ASN A 503 4.02 17.22 -25.23
CA ASN A 503 4.94 18.36 -25.41
C ASN A 503 5.81 18.61 -24.17
N LEU A 504 5.23 18.52 -22.97
CA LEU A 504 5.97 18.69 -21.72
C LEU A 504 7.01 17.58 -21.51
N SER A 505 6.63 16.34 -21.80
CA SER A 505 7.52 15.17 -21.76
C SER A 505 8.70 15.34 -22.71
N LEU A 506 8.43 15.77 -23.95
CA LEU A 506 9.48 16.02 -24.95
C LEU A 506 10.50 17.06 -24.49
N ASN A 507 10.03 18.17 -23.90
CA ASN A 507 10.91 19.22 -23.38
C ASN A 507 11.73 18.73 -22.17
N PHE A 508 11.09 18.02 -21.24
CA PHE A 508 11.76 17.45 -20.07
C PHE A 508 12.83 16.44 -20.47
N LYS A 509 12.55 15.58 -21.46
CA LYS A 509 13.52 14.64 -22.02
C LYS A 509 14.77 15.35 -22.57
N LYS A 510 14.60 16.48 -23.29
CA LYS A 510 15.74 17.26 -23.81
C LYS A 510 16.64 17.76 -22.68
N GLU A 511 16.05 18.18 -21.56
CA GLU A 511 16.79 18.61 -20.37
C GLU A 511 17.53 17.44 -19.73
N CYS A 512 16.89 16.28 -19.59
CA CYS A 512 17.54 15.06 -19.09
C CYS A 512 18.74 14.66 -19.98
N LYS A 513 18.59 14.66 -21.31
CA LYS A 513 19.69 14.40 -22.26
C LYS A 513 20.87 15.37 -22.10
N LYS A 514 20.58 16.64 -21.78
CA LYS A 514 21.62 17.65 -21.52
C LYS A 514 22.41 17.30 -20.25
N VAL A 515 21.73 16.91 -19.17
CA VAL A 515 22.39 16.51 -17.91
C VAL A 515 23.14 15.18 -18.09
N GLN A 516 22.55 14.18 -18.74
CA GLN A 516 23.22 12.92 -19.08
C GLN A 516 24.55 13.16 -19.82
N LYS A 517 24.56 14.05 -20.82
CA LYS A 517 25.78 14.43 -21.54
C LYS A 517 26.83 15.10 -20.63
N GLN A 518 26.41 15.88 -19.63
CA GLN A 518 27.33 16.47 -18.66
C GLN A 518 27.98 15.40 -17.78
N ILE A 519 27.20 14.42 -17.32
CA ILE A 519 27.68 13.28 -16.54
C ILE A 519 28.66 12.43 -17.37
N TYR A 520 28.29 12.09 -18.61
CA TYR A 520 29.14 11.35 -19.53
C TYR A 520 30.49 12.05 -19.79
N ASN A 521 30.49 13.38 -19.97
CA ASN A 521 31.74 14.13 -20.17
C ASN A 521 32.63 14.10 -18.92
N LEU A 522 32.03 14.07 -17.72
CA LEU A 522 32.75 13.91 -16.46
C LEU A 522 33.45 12.55 -16.38
N THR A 523 32.74 11.47 -16.71
CA THR A 523 33.29 10.11 -16.64
C THR A 523 34.40 9.85 -17.67
N HIS A 524 34.46 10.64 -18.74
CA HIS A 524 35.44 10.53 -19.82
C HIS A 524 36.52 11.63 -19.83
N GLY A 525 36.66 12.39 -18.75
CA GLY A 525 37.72 13.41 -18.61
C GLY A 525 37.59 14.60 -19.56
N LYS A 526 36.40 14.85 -20.12
CA LYS A 526 36.12 15.94 -21.09
C LYS A 526 35.23 17.04 -20.50
N ASN A 527 35.21 17.17 -19.18
CA ASN A 527 34.24 18.01 -18.48
C ASN A 527 34.65 19.49 -18.45
N LYS A 528 33.66 20.37 -18.54
CA LYS A 528 33.80 21.83 -18.43
C LYS A 528 33.14 22.40 -17.17
N LEU A 529 32.38 21.59 -16.43
CA LEU A 529 31.61 22.00 -15.26
C LEU A 529 32.21 21.39 -13.99
N SER A 530 32.06 22.04 -12.83
CA SER A 530 32.43 21.42 -11.55
C SER A 530 31.44 20.29 -11.18
N LEU A 531 31.84 19.43 -10.24
CA LEU A 531 30.95 18.40 -9.70
C LEU A 531 29.69 19.03 -9.09
N GLU A 532 29.85 20.13 -8.35
CA GLU A 532 28.74 20.85 -7.71
C GLU A 532 27.76 21.40 -8.77
N GLN A 533 28.26 21.93 -9.88
CA GLN A 533 27.41 22.42 -10.97
C GLN A 533 26.62 21.30 -11.63
N ILE A 534 27.23 20.12 -11.83
CA ILE A 534 26.52 18.95 -12.37
C ILE A 534 25.47 18.47 -11.37
N ASN A 535 25.83 18.37 -10.08
CA ASN A 535 24.88 17.99 -9.04
C ASN A 535 23.69 18.95 -8.95
N GLN A 536 23.91 20.27 -9.01
CA GLN A 536 22.83 21.25 -9.07
C GLN A 536 21.91 21.06 -10.29
N ASN A 537 22.46 20.62 -11.43
CA ASN A 537 21.62 20.34 -12.60
C ASN A 537 20.82 19.04 -12.42
N ILE A 538 21.36 18.03 -11.76
CA ILE A 538 20.62 16.82 -11.35
C ILE A 538 19.49 17.20 -10.39
N ASP A 539 19.77 18.02 -9.38
CA ASP A 539 18.77 18.49 -8.42
C ASP A 539 17.64 19.26 -9.10
N LYS A 540 17.95 20.14 -10.07
CA LYS A 540 16.93 20.82 -10.89
C LYS A 540 16.02 19.84 -11.66
N ILE A 541 16.55 18.74 -12.18
CA ILE A 541 15.73 17.71 -12.84
C ILE A 541 14.78 17.07 -11.83
N LYS A 542 15.27 16.71 -10.64
CA LYS A 542 14.49 16.09 -9.57
C LYS A 542 13.41 17.04 -9.02
N GLU A 543 13.75 18.31 -8.78
CA GLU A 543 12.80 19.35 -8.36
C GLU A 543 11.70 19.56 -9.40
N LYS A 544 12.08 19.59 -10.68
CA LYS A 544 11.13 19.73 -11.78
C LYS A 544 10.18 18.54 -11.87
N LEU A 545 10.69 17.32 -11.70
CA LEU A 545 9.87 16.11 -11.67
C LEU A 545 8.93 16.05 -10.46
N SER A 546 9.31 16.70 -9.35
CA SER A 546 8.48 16.85 -8.14
C SER A 546 7.37 17.89 -8.31
N ASN A 547 7.42 18.73 -9.35
CA ASN A 547 6.38 19.71 -9.62
C ASN A 547 5.10 19.03 -10.13
N LYS A 548 3.93 19.45 -9.63
CA LYS A 548 2.60 18.93 -10.03
C LYS A 548 2.36 18.94 -11.55
N LYS A 549 3.01 19.84 -12.30
CA LYS A 549 2.96 19.90 -13.77
C LYS A 549 3.49 18.62 -14.46
N TYR A 550 4.34 17.86 -13.79
CA TYR A 550 4.93 16.62 -14.29
C TYR A 550 4.37 15.37 -13.60
N LEU A 551 3.30 15.50 -12.81
CA LEU A 551 2.67 14.37 -12.09
C LEU A 551 2.35 13.18 -13.01
N PHE A 552 1.92 13.44 -14.25
CA PHE A 552 1.61 12.38 -15.21
C PHE A 552 2.81 11.47 -15.56
N LEU A 553 4.04 11.92 -15.36
CA LEU A 553 5.25 11.12 -15.57
C LEU A 553 5.55 10.19 -14.40
N GLN A 554 5.00 10.46 -13.20
CA GLN A 554 5.25 9.63 -12.03
C GLN A 554 4.67 8.22 -12.17
N GLU A 555 3.70 8.02 -13.06
CA GLU A 555 3.16 6.68 -13.29
C GLU A 555 4.16 5.79 -14.03
N ILE A 556 4.80 6.28 -15.11
CA ILE A 556 5.80 5.48 -15.82
C ILE A 556 7.15 5.46 -15.08
N LEU A 557 7.55 6.59 -14.48
CA LEU A 557 8.87 6.73 -13.86
C LEU A 557 8.88 6.25 -12.40
N GLY A 558 7.73 6.17 -11.73
CA GLY A 558 7.62 5.91 -10.29
C GLY A 558 8.38 4.66 -9.82
N PRO A 559 8.14 3.47 -10.40
CA PRO A 559 8.84 2.24 -10.02
C PRO A 559 10.37 2.37 -10.13
N THR A 560 10.86 2.91 -11.24
CA THR A 560 12.29 3.12 -11.50
C THR A 560 12.89 4.12 -10.51
N LEU A 561 12.25 5.27 -10.32
CA LEU A 561 12.70 6.31 -9.40
C LEU A 561 12.77 5.77 -7.97
N HIS A 562 11.74 5.03 -7.53
CA HIS A 562 11.70 4.44 -6.19
C HIS A 562 12.87 3.47 -5.99
N HIS A 563 13.08 2.55 -6.93
CA HIS A 563 14.14 1.54 -6.81
C HIS A 563 15.54 2.17 -6.85
N GLU A 564 15.78 3.08 -7.78
CA GLU A 564 17.08 3.72 -7.91
C GLU A 564 17.40 4.64 -6.74
N GLN A 565 16.43 5.44 -6.28
CA GLN A 565 16.63 6.28 -5.08
C GLN A 565 16.87 5.43 -3.83
N SER A 566 16.23 4.26 -3.74
CA SER A 566 16.51 3.29 -2.68
C SER A 566 17.97 2.80 -2.74
N ILE A 567 18.49 2.48 -3.92
CA ILE A 567 19.91 2.08 -4.12
C ILE A 567 20.86 3.22 -3.73
N LEU A 568 20.51 4.47 -4.01
CA LEU A 568 21.32 5.65 -3.69
C LEU A 568 21.32 6.01 -2.20
N THR A 569 20.40 5.48 -1.41
CA THR A 569 20.22 5.87 0.00
C THR A 569 21.44 5.60 0.87
N PRO A 570 22.10 4.42 0.85
CA PRO A 570 23.34 4.21 1.60
C PRO A 570 24.45 5.21 1.24
N LEU A 571 24.57 5.58 -0.05
CA LEU A 571 25.53 6.59 -0.48
C LEU A 571 25.17 7.98 0.08
N TYR A 572 23.89 8.34 0.08
CA TYR A 572 23.40 9.58 0.71
C TYR A 572 23.75 9.66 2.20
N LEU A 573 23.63 8.53 2.91
CA LEU A 573 23.86 8.44 4.35
C LEU A 573 25.34 8.35 4.74
N LYS A 574 26.24 8.03 3.81
CA LYS A 574 27.69 7.93 4.08
C LYS A 574 28.21 9.20 4.76
N ASP A 575 28.99 9.03 5.83
CA ASP A 575 29.59 10.15 6.55
C ASP A 575 30.62 10.90 5.70
N ILE A 576 30.94 12.13 6.08
CA ILE A 576 31.92 13.00 5.41
C ILE A 576 32.88 13.52 6.47
N LYS A 577 34.11 12.99 6.50
CA LYS A 577 35.11 13.34 7.51
C LYS A 577 36.03 14.47 7.07
N ASP A 578 36.28 14.57 5.77
CA ASP A 578 37.11 15.60 5.16
C ASP A 578 36.63 15.98 3.74
N GLU A 579 37.35 16.90 3.09
CA GLU A 579 37.01 17.36 1.74
C GLU A 579 37.23 16.28 0.66
N SER A 580 38.16 15.33 0.88
CA SER A 580 38.40 14.22 -0.04
C SER A 580 37.19 13.28 -0.05
N ASP A 581 36.68 12.91 1.13
CA ASP A 581 35.44 12.15 1.29
C ASP A 581 34.27 12.84 0.62
N LYS A 582 34.16 14.17 0.76
CA LYS A 582 33.11 14.96 0.12
C LYS A 582 33.19 14.90 -1.40
N GLN A 583 34.36 15.08 -1.98
CA GLN A 583 34.57 15.01 -3.44
C GLN A 583 34.31 13.60 -3.97
N ASN A 584 34.82 12.56 -3.30
CA ASN A 584 34.59 11.17 -3.67
C ASN A 584 33.11 10.78 -3.61
N LYS A 585 32.41 11.20 -2.54
CA LYS A 585 30.97 10.98 -2.40
C LYS A 585 30.19 11.71 -3.48
N LEU A 586 30.53 12.96 -3.78
CA LEU A 586 29.86 13.75 -4.81
C LEU A 586 30.07 13.15 -6.21
N PHE A 587 31.28 12.68 -6.52
CA PHE A 587 31.57 11.97 -7.76
C PHE A 587 30.73 10.68 -7.87
N ALA A 588 30.74 9.84 -6.84
CA ALA A 588 29.94 8.62 -6.80
C ALA A 588 28.44 8.91 -6.93
N TRP A 589 27.97 10.00 -6.31
CA TRP A 589 26.58 10.43 -6.40
C TRP A 589 26.20 10.83 -7.82
N ILE A 590 27.02 11.63 -8.50
CA ILE A 590 26.80 12.05 -9.89
C ILE A 590 26.85 10.83 -10.81
N TYR A 591 27.84 9.96 -10.64
CA TYR A 591 28.00 8.75 -11.44
C TYR A 591 26.77 7.83 -11.34
N ALA A 592 26.27 7.64 -10.12
CA ALA A 592 25.10 6.79 -9.91
C ALA A 592 23.81 7.36 -10.50
N HIS A 593 23.75 8.66 -10.81
CA HIS A 593 22.63 9.28 -11.54
C HIS A 593 22.76 9.17 -13.07
N GLU A 594 23.86 8.63 -13.62
CA GLU A 594 24.00 8.39 -15.06
C GLU A 594 22.94 7.40 -15.56
N SER A 595 22.84 6.25 -14.90
CA SER A 595 21.84 5.21 -15.19
C SER A 595 20.42 5.73 -14.99
N LEU A 596 20.17 6.53 -13.95
CA LEU A 596 18.86 7.14 -13.73
C LEU A 596 18.42 8.01 -14.90
N MET A 597 19.34 8.85 -15.41
CA MET A 597 19.03 9.75 -16.52
C MET A 597 18.75 8.95 -17.79
N GLU A 598 19.51 7.89 -18.05
CA GLU A 598 19.30 6.98 -19.18
C GLU A 598 17.91 6.34 -19.11
N ASN A 599 17.56 5.71 -17.99
CA ASN A 599 16.26 5.08 -17.78
C ASN A 599 15.10 6.08 -17.93
N ILE A 600 15.21 7.28 -17.36
CA ILE A 600 14.21 8.34 -17.56
C ILE A 600 14.04 8.64 -19.06
N ILE A 601 15.14 8.83 -19.79
CA ILE A 601 15.08 9.17 -21.22
C ILE A 601 14.39 8.08 -22.04
N GLU A 602 14.76 6.81 -21.82
CA GLU A 602 14.20 5.67 -22.53
C GLU A 602 12.70 5.49 -22.25
N LEU A 603 12.30 5.59 -20.98
CA LEU A 603 10.89 5.46 -20.57
C LEU A 603 10.03 6.58 -21.16
N LEU A 604 10.53 7.82 -21.21
CA LEU A 604 9.83 8.93 -21.85
C LEU A 604 9.70 8.74 -23.36
N GLU A 605 10.71 8.15 -24.02
CA GLU A 605 10.65 7.81 -25.45
C GLU A 605 9.63 6.73 -25.75
N ALA A 606 9.61 5.67 -24.93
CA ALA A 606 8.61 4.62 -25.01
C ALA A 606 7.19 5.21 -24.81
N GLN A 607 7.00 6.08 -23.81
CA GLN A 607 5.70 6.66 -23.51
C GLN A 607 5.17 7.52 -24.66
N ASP A 608 6.02 8.38 -25.23
CA ASP A 608 5.63 9.23 -26.36
C ASP A 608 5.19 8.39 -27.56
N LYS A 609 5.94 7.32 -27.89
CA LYS A 609 5.59 6.43 -29.00
C LYS A 609 4.24 5.75 -28.78
N ARG A 610 3.97 5.22 -27.58
CA ARG A 610 2.71 4.54 -27.26
C ARG A 610 1.54 5.51 -27.23
N LEU A 611 1.68 6.68 -26.59
CA LEU A 611 0.62 7.68 -26.51
C LEU A 611 0.19 8.22 -27.88
N LYS A 612 1.11 8.35 -28.85
CA LYS A 612 0.77 8.73 -30.23
C LYS A 612 -0.23 7.78 -30.88
N ILE A 613 -0.18 6.50 -30.55
CA ILE A 613 -1.08 5.48 -31.07
C ILE A 613 -2.35 5.40 -30.21
N ALA A 614 -2.17 5.36 -28.89
CA ALA A 614 -3.26 5.19 -27.93
C ALA A 614 -4.31 6.31 -27.99
N ILE A 615 -3.93 7.53 -28.36
CA ILE A 615 -4.84 8.67 -28.43
C ILE A 615 -5.76 8.65 -29.66
N LEU A 616 -5.46 7.84 -30.67
CA LEU A 616 -6.19 7.84 -31.95
C LEU A 616 -7.70 7.57 -31.80
N PRO A 617 -8.18 6.59 -30.99
CA PRO A 617 -9.62 6.39 -30.80
C PRO A 617 -10.34 7.61 -30.24
N LEU A 618 -9.69 8.38 -29.36
CA LEU A 618 -10.25 9.63 -28.85
C LEU A 618 -10.26 10.73 -29.91
N GLN A 619 -9.23 10.79 -30.75
CA GLN A 619 -9.20 11.69 -31.89
C GLN A 619 -10.35 11.36 -32.87
N ASP A 620 -10.49 10.09 -33.26
CA ASP A 620 -11.55 9.62 -34.15
C ASP A 620 -12.94 9.91 -33.59
N PHE A 621 -13.13 9.72 -32.28
CA PHE A 621 -14.38 10.06 -31.59
C PHE A 621 -14.73 11.54 -31.75
N LEU A 622 -13.75 12.43 -31.62
CA LEU A 622 -13.95 13.88 -31.73
C LEU A 622 -14.15 14.34 -33.18
N GLU A 623 -13.41 13.80 -34.14
CA GLU A 623 -13.55 14.08 -35.57
C GLU A 623 -14.93 13.66 -36.09
N LYS A 624 -15.41 12.47 -35.71
CA LYS A 624 -16.78 12.00 -36.02
C LYS A 624 -17.87 12.92 -35.46
N LYS A 625 -17.54 13.69 -34.42
CA LYS A 625 -18.44 14.67 -33.79
C LYS A 625 -18.16 16.12 -34.23
N LYS A 626 -17.26 16.33 -35.21
CA LYS A 626 -16.86 17.64 -35.76
C LYS A 626 -16.34 18.61 -34.68
N ALA A 627 -15.58 18.07 -33.72
CA ALA A 627 -15.09 18.81 -32.55
C ALA A 627 -13.59 19.15 -32.64
N LEU A 628 -12.85 18.40 -33.45
CA LEU A 628 -11.50 18.69 -33.95
C LEU A 628 -11.62 18.97 -35.45
#